data_AF-Q4DFJ5-F1
#
_entry.id   AF-Q4DFJ5-F1
#
_cell.length_a   1.000
_cell.length_b   1.000
_cell.length_c   1.000
_cell.angle_alpha   90.00
_cell.angle_beta   90.00
_cell.angle_gamma   90.00
#
_symmetry.space_group_name_H-M   'P 1'
#
loop_
_entity.id
_entity.type
_entity.pdbx_description
1 polymer ?
#
loop_
_entity_poly.entity_id
_entity_poly.type
_entity_poly.pdbx_seq_one_letter_code
_entity_poly.pdbx_strand_id
1 'polypeptide(L)'
;RVLVETFCKGELASPEFLSAQEEHVRDILAHKGLNTWCKMLLHDNFVHGDMHPGNILVDISDPHDPRVSLIDVGLCQHITPEEAVVTHDLMESFVRWKADFCCSSLLRMSKTQKFVNKKKFEKEVEWLFEHWRPKKSSDFAVSNILQSIFECIRENRVQMDPPFVSLLFSVLVLESFIMNLNPEFNMVRHAAPWLVGEGHISYGLAKNILLTRLDVLKQDLGVLRSRVRGGVLGNLAQKESSRMMTSE
;
A
#
# COMPACT_ATOMS: atom_id res chain seq x y z
N ARG A 1 37.89 3.70 4.96
CA ARG A 1 36.65 4.32 4.41
C ARG A 1 35.76 4.62 5.60
N VAL A 2 35.21 5.82 5.72
CA VAL A 2 34.25 6.18 6.77
C VAL A 2 32.86 6.19 6.12
N LEU A 3 31.90 5.52 6.74
CA LEU A 3 30.49 5.60 6.33
C LEU A 3 29.94 6.95 6.83
N VAL A 4 29.32 7.71 5.94
CA VAL A 4 28.65 8.98 6.26
C VAL A 4 27.19 8.83 5.90
N GLU A 5 26.32 9.13 6.86
CA GLU A 5 24.87 9.02 6.71
C GLU A 5 24.23 10.37 7.06
N THR A 6 23.04 10.61 6.50
CA THR A 6 22.21 11.76 6.84
C THR A 6 21.29 11.37 7.99
N PHE A 7 21.23 12.19 9.05
CA PHE A 7 20.25 11.99 10.10
C PHE A 7 18.83 12.27 9.57
N CYS A 8 17.99 11.24 9.58
CA CYS A 8 16.57 11.35 9.30
C CYS A 8 15.81 11.46 10.61
N LYS A 9 15.14 12.60 10.84
CA LYS A 9 14.25 12.78 12.00
C LYS A 9 13.03 11.87 11.85
N GLY A 10 12.62 11.23 12.93
CA GLY A 10 11.40 10.43 13.02
C GLY A 10 11.55 9.30 14.03
N GLU A 11 10.43 8.71 14.41
CA GLU A 11 10.37 7.48 15.19
C GLU A 11 10.23 6.28 14.24
N LEU A 12 10.75 5.12 14.64
CA LEU A 12 10.49 3.88 13.90
C LEU A 12 8.98 3.62 13.87
N ALA A 13 8.49 3.14 12.73
CA ALA A 13 7.07 2.89 12.52
C ALA A 13 6.58 1.61 13.24
N SER A 14 6.99 1.40 14.50
CA SER A 14 6.62 0.24 15.29
C SER A 14 5.09 0.16 15.46
N PRO A 15 4.51 -1.05 15.57
CA PRO A 15 3.08 -1.20 15.80
C PRO A 15 2.58 -0.38 17.00
N GLU A 16 3.36 -0.31 18.08
CA GLU A 16 3.05 0.46 19.28
C GLU A 16 3.01 1.96 18.97
N PHE A 17 4.05 2.49 18.32
CA PHE A 17 4.10 3.90 17.93
C PHE A 17 2.94 4.28 17.00
N LEU A 18 2.67 3.46 15.99
CA LEU A 18 1.59 3.69 15.02
C LEU A 18 0.22 3.61 15.68
N SER A 19 -0.01 2.63 16.55
CA SER A 19 -1.29 2.46 17.26
C SER A 19 -1.62 3.63 18.18
N ALA A 20 -0.59 4.31 18.73
CA ALA A 20 -0.74 5.49 19.56
C ALA A 20 -1.13 6.76 18.78
N GLN A 21 -1.00 6.76 17.45
CA GLN A 21 -1.38 7.90 16.62
C GLN A 21 -2.89 7.99 16.41
N GLU A 22 -3.38 9.20 16.15
CA GLU A 22 -4.78 9.41 15.76
C GLU A 22 -5.10 8.68 14.44
N GLU A 23 -6.35 8.26 14.31
CA GLU A 23 -6.85 7.51 13.14
C GLU A 23 -6.54 8.21 11.81
N HIS A 24 -6.73 9.54 11.76
CA HIS A 24 -6.46 10.31 10.54
C HIS A 24 -4.98 10.29 10.13
N VAL A 25 -4.06 10.28 11.10
CA VAL A 25 -2.61 10.21 10.87
C VAL A 25 -2.27 8.85 10.28
N ARG A 26 -2.81 7.76 10.86
CA ARG A 26 -2.59 6.41 10.35
C ARG A 26 -3.13 6.24 8.93
N ASP A 27 -4.27 6.83 8.63
CA ASP A 27 -4.84 6.80 7.28
C ASP A 27 -3.96 7.57 6.27
N ILE A 28 -3.36 8.70 6.66
CA ILE A 28 -2.39 9.42 5.82
C ILE A 28 -1.16 8.56 5.54
N LEU A 29 -0.64 7.90 6.58
CA LEU A 29 0.51 7.00 6.45
C LEU A 29 0.21 5.80 5.55
N ALA A 30 -0.99 5.22 5.63
CA ALA A 30 -1.39 4.09 4.77
C ALA A 30 -1.42 4.49 3.29
N HIS A 31 -2.01 5.65 2.98
CA HIS A 31 -2.01 6.23 1.64
C HIS A 31 -0.59 6.56 1.16
N LYS A 32 0.25 7.19 2.00
CA LYS A 32 1.64 7.51 1.65
C LYS A 32 2.47 6.26 1.39
N GLY A 33 2.31 5.21 2.19
CA GLY A 33 2.99 3.93 2.03
C GLY A 33 2.68 3.29 0.67
N LEU A 34 1.40 3.10 0.36
CA LEU A 34 0.99 2.54 -0.92
C LEU A 34 1.46 3.40 -2.11
N ASN A 35 1.22 4.72 -2.04
CA ASN A 35 1.58 5.63 -3.13
C ASN A 35 3.09 5.66 -3.38
N THR A 36 3.89 5.61 -2.31
CA THR A 36 5.36 5.56 -2.43
C THR A 36 5.78 4.27 -3.13
N TRP A 37 5.22 3.13 -2.73
CA TRP A 37 5.51 1.85 -3.37
C TRP A 37 5.06 1.79 -4.83
N CYS A 38 3.83 2.22 -5.14
CA CYS A 38 3.32 2.27 -6.52
C CYS A 38 4.15 3.20 -7.41
N LYS A 39 4.58 4.36 -6.88
CA LYS A 39 5.46 5.28 -7.60
C LYS A 39 6.79 4.61 -7.93
N MET A 40 7.46 4.02 -6.94
CA MET A 40 8.72 3.33 -7.16
C MET A 40 8.56 2.28 -8.26
N LEU A 41 7.53 1.43 -8.13
CA LEU A 41 7.32 0.31 -9.02
C LEU A 41 6.98 0.72 -10.46
N LEU A 42 6.00 1.60 -10.63
CA LEU A 42 5.36 1.85 -11.92
C LEU A 42 5.94 3.06 -12.65
N HIS A 43 6.45 4.04 -11.91
CA HIS A 43 7.03 5.25 -12.48
C HIS A 43 8.55 5.18 -12.49
N ASP A 44 9.17 4.76 -11.38
CA ASP A 44 10.63 4.78 -11.25
C ASP A 44 11.29 3.46 -11.72
N ASN A 45 10.50 2.42 -12.04
CA ASN A 45 10.97 1.06 -12.38
C ASN A 45 11.98 0.54 -11.35
N PHE A 46 11.65 0.72 -10.08
CA PHE A 46 12.50 0.42 -8.94
C PHE A 46 11.62 -0.08 -7.79
N VAL A 47 12.13 -0.94 -6.92
CA VAL A 47 11.37 -1.30 -5.71
C VAL A 47 12.30 -1.46 -4.53
N HIS A 48 11.86 -0.89 -3.41
CA HIS A 48 12.37 -1.20 -2.10
C HIS A 48 11.69 -2.48 -1.61
N GLY A 49 12.43 -3.59 -1.61
CA GLY A 49 11.92 -4.93 -1.33
C GLY A 49 11.52 -5.17 0.12
N ASP A 50 11.98 -4.32 1.05
CA ASP A 50 11.80 -4.53 2.48
C ASP A 50 11.32 -3.28 3.23
N MET A 51 10.19 -2.71 2.78
CA MET A 51 9.52 -1.57 3.44
C MET A 51 8.79 -2.00 4.73
N HIS A 52 9.46 -2.73 5.63
CA HIS A 52 8.89 -3.13 6.91
C HIS A 52 8.98 -2.00 7.95
N PRO A 53 8.23 -2.06 9.06
CA PRO A 53 8.24 -1.05 10.13
C PRO A 53 9.63 -0.58 10.62
N GLY A 54 10.63 -1.46 10.59
CA GLY A 54 12.00 -1.14 11.03
C GLY A 54 12.79 -0.29 10.03
N ASN A 55 12.35 -0.26 8.77
CA ASN A 55 12.97 0.51 7.68
C ASN A 55 12.19 1.78 7.35
N ILE A 56 11.22 2.15 8.20
CA ILE A 56 10.35 3.31 8.00
C ILE A 56 10.44 4.20 9.23
N LEU A 57 10.92 5.43 9.03
CA LEU A 57 10.88 6.49 10.03
C LEU A 57 9.72 7.44 9.76
N VAL A 58 8.97 7.78 10.80
CA VAL A 58 7.80 8.66 10.74
C VAL A 58 8.03 9.88 11.63
N ASP A 59 8.01 11.07 11.03
CA ASP A 59 8.00 12.34 11.76
C ASP A 59 6.59 12.92 11.80
N ILE A 60 6.00 12.92 13.00
CA ILE A 60 4.66 13.44 13.33
C ILE A 60 4.67 14.89 13.83
N SER A 61 5.73 15.65 13.56
CA SER A 61 5.79 17.08 13.95
C SER A 61 4.60 17.89 13.38
N ASP A 62 4.11 17.51 12.20
CA ASP A 62 2.77 17.89 11.72
C ASP A 62 1.93 16.61 11.57
N PRO A 63 1.00 16.31 12.51
CA PRO A 63 0.11 15.15 12.40
C PRO A 63 -0.77 15.18 11.15
N HIS A 64 -1.01 16.37 10.58
CA HIS A 64 -1.81 16.52 9.37
C HIS A 64 -1.00 16.35 8.08
N ASP A 65 0.32 16.30 8.16
CA ASP A 65 1.23 15.96 7.05
C ASP A 65 2.47 15.21 7.58
N PRO A 66 2.30 13.99 8.11
CA PRO A 66 3.42 13.22 8.64
C PRO A 66 4.43 12.93 7.53
N ARG A 67 5.71 13.06 7.85
CA ARG A 67 6.81 12.79 6.90
C ARG A 67 7.29 11.36 7.10
N VAL A 68 7.57 10.70 5.99
CA VAL A 68 8.05 9.31 5.97
C VAL A 68 9.42 9.29 5.33
N SER A 69 10.39 8.66 5.99
CA SER A 69 11.71 8.39 5.44
C SER A 69 11.91 6.87 5.36
N LEU A 70 12.30 6.38 4.18
CA LEU A 70 12.71 5.00 4.00
C LEU A 70 14.21 4.88 4.23
N ILE A 71 14.62 3.89 5.00
CA ILE A 71 16.02 3.58 5.30
C ILE A 71 16.31 2.13 4.90
N ASP A 72 17.59 1.74 4.95
CA ASP A 72 18.07 0.42 4.54
C ASP A 72 17.72 0.02 3.09
N VAL A 73 18.54 0.49 2.15
CA VAL A 73 18.42 0.16 0.72
C VAL A 73 19.08 -1.18 0.35
N GLY A 74 19.34 -2.06 1.31
CA GLY A 74 20.01 -3.34 1.09
C GLY A 74 19.22 -4.32 0.20
N LEU A 75 17.89 -4.23 0.25
CA LEU A 75 16.97 -5.05 -0.54
C LEU A 75 16.24 -4.23 -1.62
N CYS A 76 17.00 -3.46 -2.40
CA CYS A 76 16.47 -2.68 -3.51
C CYS A 76 16.79 -3.33 -4.86
N GLN A 77 15.87 -3.22 -5.81
CA GLN A 77 16.10 -3.73 -7.17
C GLN A 77 15.56 -2.78 -8.24
N HIS A 78 16.25 -2.74 -9.38
CA HIS A 78 15.73 -2.16 -10.62
C HIS A 78 14.83 -3.19 -11.33
N ILE A 79 13.76 -2.72 -11.95
CA ILE A 79 12.79 -3.51 -12.70
C ILE A 79 13.05 -3.30 -14.19
N THR A 80 13.29 -4.38 -14.94
CA THR A 80 13.50 -4.24 -16.39
C THR A 80 12.18 -3.86 -17.10
N PRO A 81 12.23 -3.29 -18.32
CA PRO A 81 11.01 -2.99 -19.08
C PRO A 81 10.08 -4.20 -19.27
N GLU A 82 10.64 -5.40 -19.47
CA GLU A 82 9.86 -6.64 -19.60
C GLU A 82 9.18 -7.02 -18.27
N GLU A 83 9.89 -6.88 -17.15
CA GLU A 83 9.36 -7.12 -15.81
C GLU A 83 8.30 -6.10 -15.42
N ALA A 84 8.47 -4.84 -15.83
CA ALA A 84 7.52 -3.76 -15.59
C ALA A 84 6.18 -4.05 -16.27
N VAL A 85 6.18 -4.56 -17.51
CA VAL A 85 4.96 -4.98 -18.21
C VAL A 85 4.24 -6.11 -17.48
N VAL A 86 4.97 -7.16 -17.09
CA VAL A 86 4.38 -8.31 -16.37
C VAL A 86 3.80 -7.86 -15.02
N THR A 87 4.49 -6.97 -14.33
CA THR A 87 4.05 -6.42 -13.04
C THR A 87 2.82 -5.53 -13.20
N HIS A 88 2.80 -4.65 -14.21
CA HIS A 88 1.65 -3.82 -14.53
C HIS A 88 0.42 -4.68 -14.82
N ASP A 89 0.57 -5.70 -15.68
CA ASP A 89 -0.49 -6.65 -16.03
C ASP A 89 -1.03 -7.38 -14.79
N LEU A 90 -0.14 -7.81 -13.89
CA LEU A 90 -0.54 -8.43 -12.63
C LEU A 90 -1.34 -7.45 -11.76
N MET A 91 -0.85 -6.23 -11.58
CA MET A 91 -1.55 -5.23 -10.75
C MET A 91 -2.92 -4.89 -11.33
N GLU A 92 -3.00 -4.73 -12.66
CA GLU A 92 -4.26 -4.51 -13.36
C GLU A 92 -5.23 -5.68 -13.20
N SER A 93 -4.75 -6.92 -13.18
CA SER A 93 -5.60 -8.09 -12.96
C SER A 93 -6.33 -8.06 -11.62
N PHE A 94 -5.67 -7.61 -10.54
CA PHE A 94 -6.30 -7.43 -9.23
C PHE A 94 -7.30 -6.28 -9.24
N VAL A 95 -6.93 -5.11 -9.79
CA VAL A 95 -7.82 -3.94 -9.84
C VAL A 95 -9.09 -4.23 -10.64
N ARG A 96 -8.98 -4.97 -11.73
CA ARG A 96 -10.12 -5.36 -12.59
C ARG A 96 -10.80 -6.64 -12.13
N TRP A 97 -10.25 -7.33 -11.13
CA TRP A 97 -10.72 -8.61 -10.65
C TRP A 97 -10.86 -9.66 -11.77
N LYS A 98 -9.78 -9.84 -12.54
CA LYS A 98 -9.69 -10.79 -13.66
C LYS A 98 -8.75 -11.95 -13.32
N ALA A 99 -9.33 -13.09 -12.93
CA ALA A 99 -8.58 -14.27 -12.51
C ALA A 99 -7.72 -14.88 -13.62
N ASP A 100 -8.26 -14.95 -14.84
CA ASP A 100 -7.57 -15.39 -16.06
C ASP A 100 -6.33 -14.53 -16.36
N PHE A 101 -6.49 -13.21 -16.21
CA PHE A 101 -5.40 -12.27 -16.42
C PHE A 101 -4.34 -12.35 -15.32
N CYS A 102 -4.76 -12.60 -14.07
CA CYS A 102 -3.85 -12.86 -12.95
C CYS A 102 -3.03 -14.13 -13.19
N CYS A 103 -3.68 -15.24 -13.58
CA CYS A 103 -3.01 -16.51 -13.87
C CYS A 103 -1.95 -16.35 -14.97
N SER A 104 -2.33 -15.74 -16.09
CA SER A 104 -1.42 -15.53 -17.21
C SER A 104 -0.24 -14.62 -16.83
N SER A 105 -0.46 -13.58 -16.02
CA SER A 105 0.60 -12.70 -15.51
C SER A 105 1.55 -13.44 -14.58
N LEU A 106 1.03 -14.22 -13.63
CA LEU A 106 1.86 -15.03 -12.70
C LEU A 106 2.66 -16.11 -13.44
N LEU A 107 2.08 -16.76 -14.44
CA LEU A 107 2.79 -17.76 -15.26
C LEU A 107 3.90 -17.14 -16.12
N ARG A 108 3.81 -15.84 -16.45
CA ARG A 108 4.83 -15.07 -17.20
C ARG A 108 6.00 -14.62 -16.34
N MET A 109 5.92 -14.74 -15.01
CA MET A 109 7.02 -14.41 -14.09
C MET A 109 8.20 -15.37 -14.16
N SER A 110 8.09 -16.46 -14.93
CA SER A 110 9.25 -17.23 -15.37
C SER A 110 9.09 -17.61 -16.82
N LYS A 111 10.22 -17.65 -17.55
CA LYS A 111 10.26 -18.13 -18.94
C LYS A 111 9.87 -19.60 -19.05
N THR A 112 10.01 -20.38 -17.98
CA THR A 112 9.69 -21.82 -17.96
C THR A 112 8.80 -22.18 -16.79
N GLN A 113 7.84 -23.06 -17.05
CA GLN A 113 6.89 -23.56 -16.06
C GLN A 113 6.85 -25.10 -16.12
N LYS A 114 7.98 -25.72 -15.76
CA LYS A 114 8.25 -27.17 -15.81
C LYS A 114 7.44 -27.97 -14.80
N PHE A 115 7.20 -27.43 -13.62
CA PHE A 115 6.59 -28.17 -12.50
C PHE A 115 5.17 -27.75 -12.17
N VAL A 116 4.65 -26.72 -12.84
CA VAL A 116 3.36 -26.13 -12.50
C VAL A 116 2.20 -27.05 -12.91
N ASN A 117 1.21 -27.18 -12.04
CA ASN A 117 -0.08 -27.76 -12.41
C ASN A 117 -1.03 -26.67 -12.93
N LYS A 118 -0.89 -26.27 -14.21
CA LYS A 118 -1.62 -25.12 -14.79
C LYS A 118 -3.14 -25.18 -14.57
N LYS A 119 -3.75 -26.35 -14.84
CA LYS A 119 -5.20 -26.52 -14.74
C LYS A 119 -5.70 -26.43 -13.29
N LYS A 120 -4.93 -26.91 -12.32
CA LYS A 120 -5.26 -26.79 -10.89
C LYS A 120 -5.12 -25.33 -10.46
N PHE A 121 -3.99 -24.71 -10.81
CA PHE A 121 -3.69 -23.31 -10.51
C PHE A 121 -4.77 -22.35 -11.03
N GLU A 122 -5.14 -22.46 -12.31
CA GLU A 122 -6.16 -21.61 -12.93
C GLU A 122 -7.51 -21.69 -12.19
N LYS A 123 -7.96 -22.91 -11.85
CA LYS A 123 -9.20 -23.13 -11.11
C LYS A 123 -9.16 -22.57 -9.69
N GLU A 124 -8.03 -22.72 -8.99
CA GLU A 124 -7.89 -22.21 -7.64
C GLU A 124 -7.83 -20.69 -7.62
N VAL A 125 -7.12 -20.05 -8.55
CA VAL A 125 -7.12 -18.58 -8.68
C VAL A 125 -8.51 -18.06 -9.04
N GLU A 126 -9.24 -18.72 -9.95
CA GLU A 126 -10.62 -18.36 -10.29
C GLU A 126 -11.53 -18.41 -9.05
N TRP A 127 -11.45 -19.51 -8.28
CA TRP A 127 -12.18 -19.65 -7.03
C TRP A 127 -11.79 -18.57 -6.01
N LEU A 128 -10.50 -18.26 -5.84
CA LEU A 128 -10.02 -17.23 -4.93
C LEU A 128 -10.56 -15.84 -5.30
N PHE A 129 -10.55 -15.50 -6.59
CA PHE A 129 -11.08 -14.24 -7.07
C PHE A 129 -12.60 -14.14 -6.86
N GLU A 130 -13.34 -15.24 -7.01
CA GLU A 130 -14.78 -15.27 -6.75
C GLU A 130 -15.10 -15.21 -5.24
N HIS A 131 -14.32 -15.91 -4.43
CA HIS A 131 -14.47 -15.99 -2.98
C HIS A 131 -14.17 -14.65 -2.29
N TRP A 132 -13.07 -14.02 -2.66
CA TRP A 132 -12.59 -12.76 -2.06
C TRP A 132 -13.10 -11.51 -2.79
N ARG A 133 -13.93 -11.63 -3.83
CA ARG A 133 -14.47 -10.44 -4.51
C ARG A 133 -15.29 -9.59 -3.52
N PRO A 134 -14.97 -8.29 -3.32
CA PRO A 134 -15.75 -7.42 -2.47
C PRO A 134 -17.18 -7.34 -3.00
N LYS A 135 -18.16 -7.79 -2.20
CA LYS A 135 -19.58 -7.68 -2.55
C LYS A 135 -20.09 -6.28 -2.19
N LYS A 136 -19.53 -5.69 -1.13
CA LYS A 136 -19.75 -4.30 -0.69
C LYS A 136 -18.42 -3.56 -0.58
N SER A 137 -18.47 -2.22 -0.60
CA SER A 137 -17.28 -1.35 -0.49
C SER A 137 -16.57 -1.44 0.87
N SER A 138 -17.21 -2.03 1.87
CA SER A 138 -16.73 -2.18 3.25
C SER A 138 -16.20 -3.59 3.56
N ASP A 139 -16.11 -4.48 2.57
CA ASP A 139 -15.70 -5.87 2.85
C ASP A 139 -14.16 -5.94 2.92
N PHE A 140 -13.65 -6.43 4.06
CA PHE A 140 -12.25 -6.70 4.48
C PHE A 140 -11.40 -7.58 3.54
N ALA A 141 -11.70 -7.62 2.24
CA ALA A 141 -11.36 -8.75 1.39
C ALA A 141 -9.92 -8.74 0.82
N VAL A 142 -9.15 -7.67 0.98
CA VAL A 142 -7.87 -7.50 0.24
C VAL A 142 -6.71 -8.27 0.87
N SER A 143 -6.51 -8.16 2.18
CA SER A 143 -5.41 -8.85 2.87
C SER A 143 -5.41 -10.35 2.65
N ASN A 144 -6.61 -10.92 2.60
CA ASN A 144 -6.77 -12.36 2.51
C ASN A 144 -6.54 -12.90 1.10
N ILE A 145 -6.84 -12.12 0.04
CA ILE A 145 -6.61 -12.61 -1.33
C ILE A 145 -5.13 -12.71 -1.65
N LEU A 146 -4.31 -11.73 -1.25
CA LEU A 146 -2.88 -11.73 -1.54
C LEU A 146 -2.24 -12.99 -0.95
N GLN A 147 -2.37 -13.20 0.35
CA GLN A 147 -1.85 -14.39 1.05
C GLN A 147 -2.36 -15.69 0.43
N SER A 148 -3.65 -15.76 0.06
CA SER A 148 -4.22 -16.94 -0.61
C SER A 148 -3.60 -17.20 -1.98
N ILE A 149 -3.30 -16.16 -2.76
CA ILE A 149 -2.64 -16.29 -4.06
C ILE A 149 -1.20 -16.77 -3.88
N PHE A 150 -0.47 -16.27 -2.88
CA PHE A 150 0.88 -16.77 -2.54
C PHE A 150 0.87 -18.25 -2.19
N GLU A 151 -0.10 -18.68 -1.39
CA GLU A 151 -0.26 -20.08 -1.04
C GLU A 151 -0.57 -20.93 -2.28
N CYS A 152 -1.47 -20.44 -3.14
CA CYS A 152 -1.80 -21.08 -4.42
C CYS A 152 -0.57 -21.20 -5.35
N ILE A 153 0.27 -20.17 -5.44
CA ILE A 153 1.55 -20.18 -6.17
C ILE A 153 2.45 -21.30 -5.65
N ARG A 154 2.60 -21.39 -4.32
CA ARG A 154 3.46 -22.36 -3.64
C ARG A 154 2.97 -23.79 -3.85
N GLU A 155 1.69 -24.05 -3.60
CA GLU A 155 1.09 -25.38 -3.73
C GLU A 155 1.11 -25.91 -5.16
N ASN A 156 0.86 -25.03 -6.13
CA ASN A 156 0.85 -25.40 -7.55
C ASN A 156 2.24 -25.37 -8.19
N ARG A 157 3.28 -25.00 -7.44
CA ARG A 157 4.68 -24.94 -7.90
C ARG A 157 4.84 -24.02 -9.11
N VAL A 158 4.16 -22.87 -9.09
CA VAL A 158 4.34 -21.83 -10.10
C VAL A 158 5.77 -21.31 -9.98
N GLN A 159 6.50 -21.35 -11.08
CA GLN A 159 7.89 -20.90 -11.11
C GLN A 159 7.96 -19.40 -11.32
N MET A 160 8.90 -18.76 -10.64
CA MET A 160 9.14 -17.33 -10.72
C MET A 160 10.63 -17.08 -10.74
N ASP A 161 11.05 -16.14 -11.58
CA ASP A 161 12.43 -15.68 -11.60
C ASP A 161 12.67 -14.78 -10.37
N PRO A 162 13.91 -14.72 -9.83
CA PRO A 162 14.18 -14.06 -8.55
C PRO A 162 13.68 -12.62 -8.38
N PRO A 163 13.73 -11.73 -9.39
CA PRO A 163 13.22 -10.36 -9.27
C PRO A 163 11.72 -10.31 -8.94
N PHE A 164 10.94 -11.24 -9.50
CA PHE A 164 9.51 -11.32 -9.19
C PHE A 164 9.26 -11.85 -7.79
N VAL A 165 10.06 -12.79 -7.28
CA VAL A 165 9.94 -13.29 -5.90
C VAL A 165 10.15 -12.15 -4.90
N SER A 166 11.17 -11.33 -5.11
CA SER A 166 11.46 -10.15 -4.29
C SER A 166 10.33 -9.11 -4.37
N LEU A 167 9.81 -8.82 -5.57
CA LEU A 167 8.65 -7.96 -5.75
C LEU A 167 7.42 -8.49 -4.99
N LEU A 168 7.15 -9.78 -5.10
CA LEU A 168 6.06 -10.48 -4.42
C LEU A 168 6.17 -10.35 -2.90
N PHE A 169 7.37 -10.54 -2.37
CA PHE A 169 7.68 -10.32 -0.95
C PHE A 169 7.46 -8.86 -0.53
N SER A 170 7.87 -7.90 -1.36
CA SER A 170 7.68 -6.46 -1.08
C SER A 170 6.21 -6.09 -0.90
N VAL A 171 5.31 -6.70 -1.67
CA VAL A 171 3.86 -6.48 -1.56
C VAL A 171 3.33 -7.01 -0.23
N LEU A 172 3.80 -8.18 0.23
CA LEU A 172 3.40 -8.77 1.50
C LEU A 172 3.84 -7.92 2.70
N VAL A 173 5.09 -7.43 2.66
CA VAL A 173 5.63 -6.56 3.70
C VAL A 173 4.84 -5.25 3.76
N LEU A 174 4.59 -4.64 2.61
CA LEU A 174 3.79 -3.42 2.50
C LEU A 174 2.36 -3.63 2.98
N GLU A 175 1.74 -4.75 2.61
CA GLU A 175 0.39 -5.10 3.03
C GLU A 175 0.29 -5.23 4.55
N SER A 176 1.22 -5.97 5.17
CA SER A 176 1.29 -6.08 6.62
C SER A 176 1.47 -4.72 7.30
N PHE A 177 2.34 -3.86 6.76
CA PHE A 177 2.52 -2.50 7.25
C PHE A 177 1.24 -1.66 7.18
N ILE A 178 0.55 -1.68 6.04
CA ILE A 178 -0.70 -0.95 5.83
C ILE A 178 -1.81 -1.48 6.74
N MET A 179 -1.90 -2.79 6.94
CA MET A 179 -2.90 -3.39 7.81
C MET A 179 -2.72 -3.01 9.28
N ASN A 180 -1.49 -2.79 9.73
CA ASN A 180 -1.21 -2.26 11.07
C ASN A 180 -1.62 -0.78 11.21
N LEU A 181 -1.67 -0.03 10.11
CA LEU A 181 -2.11 1.37 10.09
C LEU A 181 -3.63 1.50 10.02
N ASN A 182 -4.23 0.84 9.03
CA ASN A 182 -5.64 0.91 8.71
C ASN A 182 -6.14 -0.46 8.15
N PRO A 183 -6.75 -1.31 9.00
CA PRO A 183 -7.30 -2.61 8.57
C PRO A 183 -8.41 -2.54 7.52
N GLU A 184 -9.08 -1.39 7.37
CA GLU A 184 -10.12 -1.17 6.36
C GLU A 184 -9.54 -0.71 5.01
N PHE A 185 -8.23 -0.54 4.92
CA PHE A 185 -7.59 0.05 3.76
C PHE A 185 -7.56 -0.91 2.57
N ASN A 186 -8.28 -0.56 1.51
CA ASN A 186 -8.36 -1.38 0.30
C ASN A 186 -7.21 -1.07 -0.67
N MET A 187 -6.05 -1.72 -0.48
CA MET A 187 -4.86 -1.48 -1.31
C MET A 187 -5.13 -1.62 -2.82
N VAL A 188 -5.90 -2.63 -3.24
CA VAL A 188 -6.23 -2.86 -4.66
C VAL A 188 -6.98 -1.67 -5.25
N ARG A 189 -7.98 -1.15 -4.54
CA ARG A 189 -8.74 0.02 -4.99
C ARG A 189 -7.89 1.28 -4.98
N HIS A 190 -7.06 1.48 -3.95
CA HIS A 190 -6.18 2.65 -3.85
C HIS A 190 -5.01 2.61 -4.85
N ALA A 191 -4.65 1.44 -5.38
CA ALA A 191 -3.67 1.28 -6.47
C ALA A 191 -4.27 1.62 -7.85
N ALA A 192 -5.60 1.59 -8.00
CA ALA A 192 -6.27 1.82 -9.27
C ALA A 192 -5.87 3.13 -10.01
N PRO A 193 -5.71 4.29 -9.34
CA PRO A 193 -5.28 5.52 -10.01
C PRO A 193 -3.90 5.42 -10.67
N TRP A 194 -3.02 4.54 -10.17
CA TRP A 194 -1.68 4.32 -10.73
C TRP A 194 -1.68 3.53 -12.04
N LEU A 195 -2.80 2.89 -12.40
CA LEU A 195 -2.97 2.17 -13.67
C LEU A 195 -3.57 3.03 -14.78
N VAL A 196 -3.87 4.31 -14.50
CA VAL A 196 -4.42 5.21 -15.51
C VAL A 196 -3.30 5.66 -16.45
N GLY A 197 -3.03 4.86 -17.47
CA GLY A 197 -2.24 5.27 -18.65
C GLY A 197 -3.12 5.87 -19.76
N GLU A 198 -2.52 6.24 -20.90
CA GLU A 198 -3.18 6.86 -22.07
C GLU A 198 -4.20 5.96 -22.82
N GLY A 199 -4.68 4.89 -22.19
CA GLY A 199 -5.57 3.87 -22.79
C GLY A 199 -7.02 3.92 -22.32
N HIS A 200 -7.81 2.95 -22.79
CA HIS A 200 -9.22 2.77 -22.43
C HIS A 200 -9.38 2.41 -20.94
N ILE A 201 -9.97 3.30 -20.16
CA ILE A 201 -10.33 3.05 -18.76
C ILE A 201 -11.53 2.11 -18.70
N SER A 202 -11.34 0.88 -18.21
CA SER A 202 -12.46 -0.03 -17.97
C SER A 202 -13.43 0.48 -16.90
N TYR A 203 -14.71 0.13 -16.96
CA TYR A 203 -15.71 0.54 -15.94
C TYR A 203 -15.27 0.20 -14.50
N GLY A 204 -14.68 -0.99 -14.29
CA GLY A 204 -14.18 -1.39 -12.98
C GLY A 204 -13.04 -0.49 -12.48
N LEU A 205 -12.13 -0.12 -13.38
CA LEU A 205 -11.05 0.82 -13.08
C LEU A 205 -11.60 2.22 -12.74
N ALA A 206 -12.52 2.75 -13.56
CA ALA A 206 -13.18 4.04 -13.32
C ALA A 206 -13.91 4.08 -11.97
N LYS A 207 -14.63 3.00 -11.62
CA LYS A 207 -15.31 2.86 -10.33
C LYS A 207 -14.31 2.93 -9.17
N ASN A 208 -13.22 2.18 -9.24
CA ASN A 208 -12.21 2.16 -8.18
C ASN A 208 -11.54 3.52 -8.01
N ILE A 209 -11.24 4.22 -9.11
CA ILE A 209 -10.68 5.58 -9.08
C ILE A 209 -11.64 6.55 -8.39
N LEU A 210 -12.93 6.52 -8.74
CA LEU A 210 -13.93 7.40 -8.13
C LEU A 210 -14.05 7.16 -6.63
N LEU A 211 -14.14 5.89 -6.21
CA LEU A 211 -14.24 5.52 -4.79
C LEU A 211 -12.98 5.92 -4.01
N THR A 212 -11.80 5.70 -4.58
CA THR A 212 -10.54 6.16 -3.99
C THR A 212 -10.52 7.67 -3.79
N ARG A 213 -10.98 8.46 -4.79
CA ARG A 213 -11.07 9.92 -4.65
C ARG A 213 -12.06 10.34 -3.55
N LEU A 214 -13.18 9.63 -3.41
CA LEU A 214 -14.14 9.91 -2.34
C LEU A 214 -13.54 9.65 -0.96
N ASP A 215 -12.71 8.62 -0.80
CA ASP A 215 -12.08 8.32 0.49
C ASP A 215 -10.97 9.32 0.84
N VAL A 216 -10.16 9.75 -0.14
CA VAL A 216 -9.21 10.86 0.06
C VAL A 216 -9.94 12.15 0.46
N LEU A 217 -11.10 12.46 -0.15
CA LEU A 217 -11.89 13.63 0.25
C LEU A 217 -12.43 13.52 1.68
N LYS A 218 -12.85 12.33 2.12
CA LYS A 218 -13.28 12.11 3.52
C LYS A 218 -12.12 12.31 4.48
N GLN A 219 -10.94 11.83 4.12
CA GLN A 219 -9.72 12.00 4.89
C GLN A 219 -9.35 13.49 5.03
N ASP A 220 -9.36 14.24 3.93
CA ASP A 220 -9.11 15.68 3.92
C ASP A 220 -10.11 16.45 4.80
N LEU A 221 -11.39 16.06 4.76
CA LEU A 221 -12.42 16.61 5.66
C LEU A 221 -12.16 16.25 7.13
N GLY A 222 -11.65 15.05 7.40
CA GLY A 222 -11.22 14.61 8.72
C GLY A 222 -10.08 15.47 9.27
N VAL A 223 -9.06 15.74 8.44
CA VAL A 223 -7.95 16.65 8.73
C VAL A 223 -8.43 18.07 8.98
N LEU A 224 -9.35 18.58 8.15
CA LEU A 224 -9.91 19.92 8.35
C LEU A 224 -10.66 20.01 9.69
N ARG A 225 -11.46 18.99 10.03
CA ARG A 225 -12.19 18.93 11.29
C ARG A 225 -11.26 18.84 12.49
N SER A 226 -10.17 18.08 12.42
CA SER A 226 -9.18 18.00 13.50
C SER A 226 -8.41 19.30 13.65
N ARG A 227 -8.02 19.96 12.54
CA ARG A 227 -7.42 21.32 12.56
C ARG A 227 -8.33 22.35 13.24
N VAL A 228 -9.62 22.36 12.89
CA VAL A 228 -10.60 23.27 13.52
C VAL A 228 -10.74 22.95 15.01
N ARG A 229 -10.85 21.68 15.39
CA ARG A 229 -10.94 21.27 16.79
C ARG A 229 -9.69 21.65 17.60
N GLY A 230 -8.51 21.40 17.04
CA GLY A 230 -7.22 21.77 17.64
C GLY A 230 -7.06 23.28 17.78
N GLY A 231 -7.46 24.05 16.77
CA GLY A 231 -7.47 25.52 16.82
C GLY A 231 -8.45 26.08 17.86
N VAL A 232 -9.65 25.50 17.97
CA VAL A 232 -10.63 25.90 19.00
C VAL A 232 -10.13 25.56 20.41
N LEU A 233 -9.59 24.36 20.62
CA LEU A 233 -8.99 23.95 21.89
C LEU A 233 -7.77 24.80 22.27
N GLY A 234 -6.90 25.10 21.29
CA GLY A 234 -5.76 25.99 21.48
C GLY A 234 -6.19 27.40 21.88
N ASN A 235 -7.21 27.96 21.21
CA ASN A 235 -7.78 29.26 21.57
C ASN A 235 -8.44 29.27 22.97
N LEU A 236 -9.07 28.17 23.38
CA LEU A 236 -9.65 28.03 24.71
C LEU A 236 -8.55 27.96 25.79
N ALA A 237 -7.53 27.12 25.58
CA ALA A 237 -6.39 26.99 26.49
C ALA A 237 -5.61 28.31 26.62
N GLN A 238 -5.44 29.04 25.51
CA GLN A 238 -4.79 30.35 25.52
C GLN A 238 -5.62 31.39 26.29
N LYS A 239 -6.96 31.39 26.14
CA LYS A 239 -7.86 32.25 26.92
C LYS A 239 -7.85 31.92 28.41
N GLU A 240 -7.77 30.64 28.79
CA GLU A 240 -7.66 30.22 30.19
C GLU A 240 -6.30 30.62 30.79
N SER A 241 -5.20 30.44 30.05
CA SER A 241 -3.88 30.88 30.47
C SER A 241 -3.79 32.40 30.61
N SER A 242 -4.38 33.17 29.68
CA SER A 242 -4.44 34.64 29.79
C SER A 242 -5.31 35.09 30.97
N ARG A 243 -6.40 34.38 31.29
CA ARG A 243 -7.23 34.68 32.46
C ARG A 243 -6.49 34.45 33.79
N MET A 244 -5.72 33.36 33.90
CA MET A 244 -4.88 33.10 35.07
C MET A 244 -3.78 34.16 35.25
N MET A 245 -3.16 34.63 34.17
CA MET A 245 -2.13 35.69 34.24
C MET A 245 -2.70 37.06 34.63
N THR A 246 -4.00 37.33 34.41
CA THR A 246 -4.64 38.60 34.81
C THR A 246 -5.20 38.60 36.23
N SER A 247 -5.14 37.48 36.95
CA SER A 247 -5.64 37.35 38.33
C SER A 247 -4.57 37.44 39.42
N GLU A 248 -3.34 37.79 39.06
CA GLU A 248 -2.25 38.16 39.98
C GLU A 248 -2.03 39.68 39.97
#